data_AF-A0A101JJ61-F1
#
_entry.id   AF-A0A101JJ61-F1
#
_cell.length_a   1.000
_cell.length_b   1.000
_cell.length_c   1.000
_cell.angle_alpha   90.00
_cell.angle_beta   90.00
_cell.angle_gamma   90.00
#
_symmetry.space_group_name_H-M   'P 1'
#
loop_
_entity.id
_entity.type
_entity.pdbx_description
1 polymer ?
#
loop_
_entity_poly.entity_id
_entity_poly.type
_entity_poly.pdbx_seq_one_letter_code
_entity_poly.pdbx_strand_id
1 'polypeptide(L)'
;MVPGTALYLAGLCWLLFDLNRRHEAMYTPVWNQNRGLRSGPGRGPLRISDDAPVPTPPADRGAVLLELRFTGSAVDAEGAVDFDYDGWVAAPQVRIDGRTVAAGWGRCWYPLSPGPHDIDLTAPATATARVEVTTGEMKTLRCQASVVHRGVSTATLTPG
;
A
#
# COMPACT_ATOMS: atom_id res chain seq x y z
N MET A 1 -17.60 37.73 1.31
CA MET A 1 -16.37 36.95 1.51
C MET A 1 -16.14 36.84 3.00
N VAL A 2 -16.39 35.67 3.60
CA VAL A 2 -16.29 35.48 5.06
C VAL A 2 -14.85 35.12 5.39
N PRO A 3 -14.11 35.94 6.16
CA PRO A 3 -12.68 35.72 6.43
C PRO A 3 -12.37 34.50 7.31
N GLY A 4 -13.38 33.74 7.74
CA GLY A 4 -13.21 32.54 8.58
C GLY A 4 -12.82 31.27 7.83
N THR A 5 -13.13 31.14 6.54
CA THR A 5 -12.98 29.85 5.81
C THR A 5 -11.51 29.46 5.57
N ALA A 6 -10.61 30.44 5.42
CA ALA A 6 -9.20 30.17 5.18
C ALA A 6 -8.47 29.60 6.40
N LEU A 7 -8.88 29.97 7.62
CA LEU A 7 -8.27 29.49 8.86
C LEU A 7 -8.67 28.05 9.19
N TYR A 8 -9.88 27.63 8.80
CA TYR A 8 -10.34 26.24 8.96
C TYR A 8 -9.55 25.26 8.10
N LEU A 9 -9.28 25.60 6.84
CA LEU A 9 -8.46 24.76 5.96
C LEU A 9 -7.01 24.65 6.45
N ALA A 10 -6.43 25.73 6.95
CA ALA A 10 -5.09 25.70 7.53
C ALA A 10 -5.00 24.82 8.79
N GLY A 11 -6.01 24.88 9.67
CA GLY A 11 -6.10 24.04 10.86
C GLY A 11 -6.30 22.56 10.54
N LEU A 12 -7.16 22.24 9.57
CA LEU A 12 -7.36 20.87 9.09
C LEU A 12 -6.09 20.32 8.45
N CYS A 13 -5.44 21.07 7.55
CA CYS A 13 -4.17 20.69 6.96
C CYS A 13 -3.07 20.47 8.01
N TRP A 14 -3.01 21.30 9.06
CA TRP A 14 -2.05 21.14 10.13
C TRP A 14 -2.33 19.93 11.02
N LEU A 15 -3.61 19.63 11.31
CA LEU A 15 -4.01 18.42 12.05
C LEU A 15 -3.71 17.15 11.25
N LEU A 16 -4.03 17.15 9.95
CA LEU A 16 -3.70 16.07 9.01
C LEU A 16 -2.17 15.89 8.91
N PHE A 17 -1.42 16.98 8.91
CA PHE A 17 0.04 16.96 8.93
C PHE A 17 0.62 16.46 10.27
N ASP A 18 0.05 16.84 11.42
CA ASP A 18 0.50 16.37 12.74
C ASP A 18 0.14 14.89 12.96
N LEU A 19 -1.03 14.45 12.51
CA LEU A 19 -1.41 13.03 12.49
C LEU A 19 -0.48 12.23 11.58
N ASN A 20 -0.15 12.76 10.39
CA ASN A 20 0.85 12.15 9.51
C ASN A 20 2.23 12.07 10.20
N ARG A 21 2.65 13.13 10.90
CA ARG A 21 3.94 13.16 11.61
C ARG A 21 4.00 12.19 12.78
N ARG A 22 2.92 12.04 13.55
CA ARG A 22 2.81 11.05 14.64
C ARG A 22 2.75 9.62 14.09
N HIS A 23 2.12 9.43 12.93
CA HIS A 23 2.09 8.16 12.21
C HIS A 23 3.47 7.78 11.65
N GLU A 24 4.19 8.72 11.04
CA GLU A 24 5.57 8.56 10.58
C GLU A 24 6.53 8.20 11.74
N ALA A 25 6.32 8.77 12.93
CA ALA A 25 7.09 8.42 14.13
C ALA A 25 6.81 7.00 14.65
N MET A 26 5.65 6.40 14.36
CA MET A 26 5.34 5.01 14.71
C MET A 26 5.84 3.99 13.67
N TYR A 27 5.89 4.37 12.39
CA TYR A 27 6.21 3.44 11.28
C TYR A 27 7.57 3.67 10.60
N THR A 28 8.39 4.59 11.11
CA THR A 28 9.73 4.91 10.57
C THR A 28 10.65 3.69 10.37
N PRO A 29 10.62 2.62 11.20
CA PRO A 29 11.42 1.42 10.93
C PRO A 29 10.98 0.66 9.66
N VAL A 30 9.66 0.60 9.40
CA VAL A 30 9.07 -0.11 8.24
C VAL A 30 9.21 0.72 6.96
N TRP A 31 9.09 2.04 7.07
CA TRP A 31 9.19 2.97 5.95
C TRP A 31 10.61 3.04 5.36
N ASN A 32 11.64 3.02 6.21
CA ASN A 32 13.04 2.99 5.75
C ASN A 32 13.46 1.64 5.15
N GLN A 33 12.81 0.54 5.55
CA GLN A 33 13.05 -0.78 4.93
C GLN A 33 12.67 -0.81 3.44
N ASN A 34 11.63 -0.06 3.04
CA ASN A 34 11.14 -0.05 1.65
C ASN A 34 11.90 0.91 0.72
N ARG A 35 12.59 1.93 1.23
CA ARG A 35 13.48 2.80 0.42
C ARG A 35 14.88 2.20 0.18
N GLY A 36 15.31 1.30 1.06
CA GLY A 36 16.68 0.76 1.05
C GLY A 36 16.90 -0.51 0.22
N LEU A 37 15.85 -1.11 -0.35
CA LEU A 37 15.95 -2.35 -1.12
C LEU A 37 16.50 -2.08 -2.54
N ARG A 38 17.81 -1.83 -2.61
CA ARG A 38 18.56 -1.98 -3.86
C ARG A 38 18.50 -3.44 -4.28
N SER A 39 18.10 -3.65 -5.53
CA SER A 39 18.13 -4.92 -6.26
C SER A 39 19.56 -5.46 -6.35
N GLY A 40 20.00 -6.13 -5.29
CA GLY A 40 21.13 -7.05 -5.36
C GLY A 40 20.68 -8.34 -6.07
N PRO A 41 21.53 -8.97 -6.88
CA PRO A 41 21.21 -10.26 -7.48
C PRO A 41 20.95 -11.29 -6.38
N GLY A 42 19.70 -11.75 -6.27
CA GLY A 42 19.32 -12.90 -5.43
C GLY A 42 18.62 -12.63 -4.09
N ARG A 43 18.18 -11.40 -3.76
CA ARG A 43 17.45 -11.15 -2.50
C ARG A 43 16.27 -10.19 -2.66
N GLY A 44 15.09 -10.77 -2.82
CA GLY A 44 13.81 -10.09 -2.67
C GLY A 44 13.09 -9.77 -3.98
N PRO A 45 11.79 -9.49 -3.90
CA PRO A 45 10.96 -9.16 -5.05
C PRO A 45 11.39 -7.84 -5.69
N LEU A 46 11.16 -7.75 -6.99
CA LEU A 46 11.38 -6.51 -7.73
C LEU A 46 10.11 -5.66 -7.65
N ARG A 47 10.23 -4.46 -7.08
CA ARG A 47 9.19 -3.43 -7.21
C ARG A 47 9.36 -2.77 -8.58
N ILE A 48 8.29 -2.76 -9.36
CA ILE A 48 8.27 -2.24 -10.72
C ILE A 48 7.50 -0.91 -10.68
N SER A 49 8.11 0.15 -11.23
CA SER A 49 7.39 1.41 -11.44
C SER A 49 6.18 1.18 -12.33
N ASP A 50 5.09 1.92 -12.15
CA ASP A 50 3.85 1.66 -12.91
C ASP A 50 4.07 1.73 -14.44
N ASP A 51 4.93 2.65 -14.88
CA ASP A 51 5.29 2.84 -16.30
C ASP A 51 6.41 1.89 -16.82
N ALA A 52 7.07 1.14 -15.93
CA ALA A 52 8.15 0.26 -16.35
C ALA A 52 7.59 -1.02 -16.98
N PRO A 53 8.25 -1.54 -18.04
CA PRO A 53 7.88 -2.82 -18.62
C PRO A 53 8.07 -3.93 -17.58
N VAL A 54 7.16 -4.90 -17.59
CA VAL A 54 7.26 -6.04 -16.68
C VAL A 54 8.39 -6.97 -17.16
N PRO A 55 9.28 -7.43 -16.26
CA PRO A 55 10.30 -8.39 -16.64
C PRO A 55 9.70 -9.70 -17.14
N THR A 56 10.31 -10.27 -18.18
CA THR A 56 10.03 -11.63 -18.62
C THR A 56 10.42 -12.63 -17.52
N PRO A 57 9.60 -13.67 -17.24
CA PRO A 57 9.99 -14.75 -16.34
C PRO A 57 11.31 -15.44 -16.78
N PRO A 58 12.16 -15.87 -15.83
CA PRO A 58 13.32 -16.71 -16.15
C PRO A 58 12.90 -18.00 -16.88
N ALA A 59 13.78 -18.56 -17.71
CA ALA A 59 13.45 -19.71 -18.57
C ALA A 59 13.05 -20.99 -17.82
N ASP A 60 13.48 -21.14 -16.56
CA ASP A 60 13.21 -22.28 -15.68
C ASP A 60 12.08 -22.00 -14.65
N ARG A 61 11.43 -20.84 -14.75
CA ARG A 61 10.46 -20.35 -13.76
C ARG A 61 9.24 -19.74 -14.41
N GLY A 62 8.16 -19.64 -13.65
CA GLY A 62 7.12 -18.65 -13.95
C GLY A 62 7.30 -17.41 -13.09
N ALA A 63 6.33 -16.50 -13.17
CA ALA A 63 6.28 -15.36 -12.27
C ALA A 63 4.86 -15.01 -11.86
N VAL A 64 4.75 -14.39 -10.70
CA VAL A 64 3.53 -13.70 -10.26
C VAL A 64 3.82 -12.20 -10.23
N LEU A 65 2.95 -11.43 -10.88
CA LEU A 65 2.87 -10.00 -10.75
C LEU A 65 1.69 -9.65 -9.84
N LEU A 66 1.97 -9.12 -8.65
CA LEU A 66 0.96 -8.56 -7.77
C LEU A 66 0.81 -7.07 -8.04
N GLU A 67 -0.37 -6.66 -8.47
CA GLU A 67 -0.75 -5.24 -8.61
C GLU A 67 -1.59 -4.86 -7.39
N LEU A 68 -0.95 -4.16 -6.46
CA LEU A 68 -1.51 -3.80 -5.17
C LEU A 68 -1.94 -2.34 -5.21
N ARG A 69 -3.23 -2.08 -5.08
CA ARG A 69 -3.79 -0.73 -5.06
C ARG A 69 -4.54 -0.51 -3.76
N PHE A 70 -4.62 0.75 -3.35
CA PHE A 70 -5.53 1.16 -2.29
C PHE A 70 -6.36 2.34 -2.80
N THR A 71 -7.49 2.55 -2.16
CA THR A 71 -8.32 3.76 -2.25
C THR A 71 -8.73 4.11 -0.83
N GLY A 72 -8.49 5.36 -0.40
CA GLY A 72 -8.88 5.84 0.92
C GLY A 72 -10.09 6.77 0.85
N SER A 73 -10.94 6.71 1.86
CA SER A 73 -11.98 7.72 2.10
C SER A 73 -11.99 8.07 3.58
N ALA A 74 -12.12 9.35 3.92
CA ALA A 74 -12.37 9.83 5.26
C ALA A 74 -13.83 10.26 5.35
N VAL A 75 -14.53 9.90 6.43
CA VAL A 75 -15.90 10.36 6.68
C VAL A 75 -15.88 11.20 7.96
N ASP A 76 -16.32 12.44 7.85
CA ASP A 76 -16.55 13.38 8.95
C ASP A 76 -18.03 13.75 9.07
N ALA A 77 -18.35 14.81 9.83
CA ALA A 77 -19.74 15.26 10.02
C ALA A 77 -20.31 15.92 8.75
N GLU A 78 -19.44 16.38 7.86
CA GLU A 78 -19.75 17.10 6.63
C GLU A 78 -19.89 16.15 5.43
N GLY A 79 -19.32 14.95 5.50
CA GLY A 79 -19.51 13.89 4.51
C GLY A 79 -18.27 13.03 4.29
N ALA A 80 -18.23 12.34 3.15
CA ALA A 80 -17.07 11.54 2.75
C ALA A 80 -16.12 12.38 1.86
N VAL A 81 -14.84 12.38 2.19
CA VAL A 81 -13.74 12.93 1.38
C VAL A 81 -12.85 11.77 0.94
N ASP A 82 -12.78 11.54 -0.36
CA ASP A 82 -11.87 10.55 -0.93
C ASP A 82 -10.43 11.07 -0.95
N PHE A 83 -9.47 10.20 -0.66
CA PHE A 83 -8.05 10.47 -0.76
C PHE A 83 -7.30 9.28 -1.37
N ASP A 84 -6.37 9.59 -2.28
CA ASP A 84 -5.56 8.60 -2.99
C ASP A 84 -4.08 8.77 -2.63
N TYR A 85 -3.79 8.85 -1.32
CA TYR A 85 -2.42 9.01 -0.84
C TYR A 85 -1.92 7.77 -0.08
N ASP A 86 -0.94 7.09 -0.68
CA ASP A 86 -0.41 5.79 -0.27
C ASP A 86 0.45 5.87 1.01
N GLY A 87 0.95 7.06 1.33
CA GLY A 87 1.75 7.30 2.53
C GLY A 87 0.97 7.16 3.84
N TRP A 88 -0.36 7.15 3.79
CA TRP A 88 -1.22 7.09 4.98
C TRP A 88 -1.69 5.68 5.32
N VAL A 89 -1.56 4.75 4.39
CA VAL A 89 -2.02 3.37 4.55
C VAL A 89 -0.80 2.46 4.55
N ALA A 90 -0.62 1.72 5.64
CA ALA A 90 0.44 0.73 5.72
C ALA A 90 0.42 -0.20 4.49
N ALA A 91 1.60 -0.41 3.90
CA ALA A 91 1.74 -1.35 2.80
C ALA A 91 1.24 -2.75 3.21
N PRO A 92 0.64 -3.50 2.28
CA PRO A 92 0.21 -4.86 2.56
C PRO A 92 1.40 -5.75 2.88
N GLN A 93 1.23 -6.61 3.88
CA GLN A 93 2.12 -7.72 4.12
C GLN A 93 1.69 -8.88 3.23
N VAL A 94 2.60 -9.35 2.38
CA VAL A 94 2.37 -10.47 1.48
C VAL A 94 3.10 -11.71 2.00
N ARG A 95 2.42 -12.85 1.98
CA ARG A 95 3.00 -14.17 2.16
C ARG A 95 2.81 -15.00 0.91
N ILE A 96 3.85 -15.74 0.53
CA ILE A 96 3.80 -16.75 -0.54
C ILE A 96 4.22 -18.07 0.09
N ASP A 97 3.35 -19.08 0.01
CA ASP A 97 3.50 -20.39 0.66
C ASP A 97 3.86 -20.26 2.15
N GLY A 98 3.16 -19.36 2.84
CA GLY A 98 3.37 -19.06 4.26
C GLY A 98 4.63 -18.23 4.58
N ARG A 99 5.47 -17.88 3.61
CA ARG A 99 6.68 -17.07 3.81
C ARG A 99 6.42 -15.60 3.53
N THR A 100 6.69 -14.73 4.50
CA THR A 100 6.59 -13.28 4.30
C THR A 100 7.62 -12.80 3.28
N VAL A 101 7.15 -12.06 2.28
CA VAL A 101 7.96 -11.46 1.23
C VAL A 101 7.82 -9.94 1.29
N ALA A 102 8.83 -9.21 0.78
CA ALA A 102 8.74 -7.75 0.73
C ALA A 102 7.63 -7.32 -0.23
N ALA A 103 6.84 -6.33 0.14
CA ALA A 103 5.75 -5.83 -0.69
C ALA A 103 5.51 -4.35 -0.43
N GLY A 104 4.91 -3.68 -1.40
CA GLY A 104 4.50 -2.29 -1.33
C GLY A 104 3.33 -2.04 -2.27
N TRP A 105 2.67 -0.90 -2.12
CA TRP A 105 1.69 -0.45 -3.10
C TRP A 105 2.32 -0.32 -4.50
N GLY A 106 1.51 -0.56 -5.54
CA GLY A 106 1.95 -0.67 -6.92
C GLY A 106 2.27 -2.11 -7.33
N ARG A 107 3.23 -2.27 -8.24
CA ARG A 107 3.52 -3.55 -8.90
C ARG A 107 4.69 -4.26 -8.24
N CYS A 108 4.46 -5.48 -7.74
CA CYS A 108 5.46 -6.34 -7.13
C CYS A 108 5.61 -7.63 -7.95
N TRP A 109 6.83 -7.96 -8.37
CA TRP A 109 7.10 -9.12 -9.21
C TRP A 109 7.92 -10.19 -8.48
N TYR A 110 7.43 -11.43 -8.57
CA TYR A 110 7.94 -12.59 -7.84
C TYR A 110 8.21 -13.75 -8.81
N PRO A 111 9.47 -14.11 -9.06
CA PRO A 111 9.80 -15.31 -9.83
C PRO A 111 9.62 -16.55 -8.96
N LEU A 112 8.76 -17.46 -9.39
CA LEU A 112 8.40 -18.66 -8.63
C LEU A 112 8.69 -19.92 -9.42
N SER A 113 8.95 -21.02 -8.70
CA SER A 113 9.03 -22.33 -9.34
C SER A 113 7.69 -22.70 -9.97
N PRO A 114 7.66 -23.53 -11.01
CA PRO A 114 6.40 -24.04 -11.55
C PRO A 114 5.65 -24.88 -10.51
N GLY A 115 4.32 -24.74 -10.47
CA GLY A 115 3.43 -25.45 -9.56
C GLY A 115 2.41 -24.54 -8.84
N PRO A 116 1.63 -25.12 -7.92
CA PRO A 116 0.65 -24.37 -7.14
C PRO A 116 1.32 -23.55 -6.03
N HIS A 117 0.89 -22.30 -5.89
CA HIS A 117 1.32 -21.39 -4.84
C HIS A 117 0.12 -20.77 -4.12
N ASP A 118 0.22 -20.68 -2.80
CA ASP A 118 -0.76 -19.98 -1.96
C ASP A 118 -0.24 -18.57 -1.64
N ILE A 119 -1.06 -17.55 -1.88
CA ILE A 119 -0.71 -16.14 -1.71
C ILE A 119 -1.68 -15.52 -0.70
N ASP A 120 -1.15 -15.02 0.40
CA ASP A 120 -1.91 -14.33 1.43
C ASP A 120 -1.48 -12.87 1.51
N LEU A 121 -2.46 -11.98 1.57
CA LEU A 121 -2.27 -10.55 1.83
C LEU A 121 -2.91 -10.23 3.17
N THR A 122 -2.22 -9.42 3.97
CA THR A 122 -2.74 -8.90 5.23
C THR A 122 -2.40 -7.43 5.37
N ALA A 123 -3.31 -6.67 5.97
CA ALA A 123 -3.29 -5.21 6.08
C ALA A 123 -3.29 -4.47 4.71
N PRO A 124 -3.97 -3.32 4.60
CA PRO A 124 -5.10 -2.92 5.44
C PRO A 124 -6.31 -3.86 5.30
N ALA A 125 -6.30 -4.78 4.33
CA ALA A 125 -7.31 -5.81 4.12
C ALA A 125 -6.67 -7.19 4.03
N THR A 126 -7.47 -8.24 4.25
CA THR A 126 -7.05 -9.62 4.09
C THR A 126 -7.57 -10.20 2.78
N ALA A 127 -6.70 -10.85 2.00
CA ALA A 127 -7.10 -11.58 0.80
C ALA A 127 -6.23 -12.82 0.66
N THR A 128 -6.79 -13.89 0.12
CA THR A 128 -6.05 -15.13 -0.17
C THR A 128 -6.37 -15.60 -1.59
N ALA A 129 -5.36 -16.13 -2.27
CA ALA A 129 -5.49 -16.67 -3.61
C ALA A 129 -4.54 -17.85 -3.80
N ARG A 130 -4.99 -18.88 -4.52
CA ARG A 130 -4.13 -19.97 -4.99
C ARG A 130 -3.92 -19.81 -6.49
N VAL A 131 -2.66 -19.87 -6.92
CA VAL A 131 -2.27 -19.66 -8.32
C VAL A 131 -1.42 -20.82 -8.79
N GLU A 132 -1.75 -21.36 -9.97
CA GLU A 132 -0.89 -22.30 -10.68
C GLU A 132 0.12 -21.52 -11.53
N VAL A 133 1.41 -21.71 -11.26
CA VAL A 133 2.49 -21.05 -11.98
C VAL A 133 3.09 -22.02 -13.00
N THR A 134 3.17 -21.59 -14.26
CA THR A 134 3.79 -22.36 -15.35
C THR A 134 5.13 -21.76 -15.75
N THR A 135 6.09 -22.60 -16.16
CA THR A 135 7.37 -22.14 -16.72
C THR A 135 7.17 -21.18 -17.89
N GLY A 136 7.90 -20.06 -17.89
CA GLY A 136 7.83 -19.02 -18.92
C GLY A 136 6.55 -18.17 -18.87
N GLU A 137 5.60 -18.48 -17.98
CA GLU A 137 4.34 -17.76 -17.87
C GLU A 137 4.36 -16.76 -16.71
N MET A 138 3.71 -15.61 -16.91
CA MET A 138 3.44 -14.65 -15.87
C MET A 138 1.95 -14.65 -15.54
N LYS A 139 1.62 -14.81 -14.25
CA LYS A 139 0.26 -14.66 -13.72
C LYS A 139 0.13 -13.30 -13.04
N THR A 140 -0.91 -12.55 -13.38
CA THR A 140 -1.19 -11.26 -12.74
C THR A 140 -2.33 -11.41 -11.75
N LEU A 141 -2.11 -10.95 -10.52
CA LEU A 141 -3.16 -10.80 -9.51
C LEU A 141 -3.33 -9.33 -9.18
N ARG A 142 -4.58 -8.88 -9.12
CA ARG A 142 -4.94 -7.52 -8.76
C ARG A 142 -5.62 -7.54 -7.40
N CYS A 143 -5.09 -6.76 -6.47
CA CYS A 143 -5.67 -6.60 -5.16
C CYS A 143 -5.91 -5.11 -4.92
N GLN A 144 -7.17 -4.74 -4.70
CA GLN A 144 -7.55 -3.39 -4.34
C GLN A 144 -8.07 -3.39 -2.90
N ALA A 145 -7.43 -2.60 -2.05
CA ALA A 145 -7.93 -2.33 -0.71
C ALA A 145 -8.72 -1.02 -0.69
N SER A 146 -9.90 -1.03 -0.07
CA SER A 146 -10.62 0.21 0.23
C SER A 146 -10.59 0.46 1.73
N VAL A 147 -10.05 1.60 2.13
CA VAL A 147 -9.92 1.98 3.54
C VAL A 147 -10.83 3.16 3.82
N VAL A 148 -11.78 2.99 4.74
CA VAL A 148 -12.65 4.07 5.18
C VAL A 148 -12.28 4.47 6.60
N HIS A 149 -11.70 5.66 6.76
CA HIS A 149 -11.47 6.28 8.07
C HIS A 149 -12.74 6.99 8.51
N ARG A 150 -13.32 6.58 9.63
CA ARG A 150 -14.43 7.31 10.26
C ARG A 150 -13.87 8.12 11.42
N GLY A 151 -13.74 9.43 11.24
CA GLY A 151 -13.30 10.34 12.29
C GLY A 151 -14.49 10.98 12.98
N VAL A 152 -14.61 10.83 14.30
CA VAL A 152 -15.40 11.76 15.11
C VAL A 152 -14.43 12.84 15.58
N SER A 153 -14.34 13.93 14.84
CA SER A 153 -13.52 15.09 15.22
C SER A 153 -14.40 16.12 15.92
N THR A 154 -14.42 16.12 17.25
CA THR A 154 -14.97 17.26 18.02
C THR A 154 -13.81 18.14 18.46
N ALA A 155 -13.64 19.28 17.80
CA ALA A 155 -12.73 20.33 18.24
C ALA A 155 -13.57 21.48 18.81
N THR A 156 -13.47 21.73 20.11
CA THR A 156 -14.08 22.90 20.75
C THR A 156 -13.03 23.99 20.89
N LEU A 157 -13.18 25.09 20.15
CA LEU A 157 -12.42 26.31 20.36
C LEU A 157 -13.11 27.14 21.45
N THR A 158 -12.38 27.48 22.51
CA THR A 158 -12.84 28.41 23.55
C THR A 158 -12.26 29.80 23.26
N PRO A 159 -13.05 30.88 23.34
CA PRO A 159 -12.53 32.23 23.15
C PRO A 159 -11.58 32.60 24.30
N GLY A 160 -10.48 33.29 23.94
CA GLY A 160 -9.65 34.07 24.86
C GLY A 160 -10.02 35.55 24.80
#